data_AF-A0A7X6Z845-F1
#
_entry.id   AF-A0A7X6Z845-F1
#
_cell.length_a   1.000
_cell.length_b   1.000
_cell.length_c   1.000
_cell.angle_alpha   90.00
_cell.angle_beta   90.00
_cell.angle_gamma   90.00
#
_symmetry.space_group_name_H-M   'P 1'
#
loop_
_entity.id
_entity.type
_entity.pdbx_description
1 polymer ?
#
loop_
_entity_poly.entity_id
_entity_poly.type
_entity_poly.pdbx_seq_one_letter_code
_entity_poly.pdbx_strand_id
1 'polypeptide(L)'
;MARWIKAVGLALLAGLVIWLYDQGHVPAEPLALAQYLGGALAETGAPNRVAAIYLNYRMFDSLFETMMLLVCVLAVVRLSWRGHDPDEP
;
A
#
# COMPACT_ATOMS: atom_id res chain seq x y z
N MET A 1 23.06 -25.56 5.42
CA MET A 1 23.84 -24.47 4.79
C MET A 1 23.10 -23.76 3.64
N ALA A 2 22.54 -24.48 2.65
CA ALA A 2 21.85 -23.86 1.50
C ALA A 2 20.69 -22.90 1.85
N ARG A 3 19.97 -23.14 2.96
CA ARG A 3 18.86 -22.28 3.40
C ARG A 3 19.32 -20.89 3.89
N TRP A 4 20.49 -20.83 4.52
CA TRP A 4 21.11 -19.58 4.98
C TRP A 4 21.66 -18.76 3.81
N ILE A 5 22.23 -19.42 2.80
CA ILE A 5 22.71 -18.75 1.57
C ILE A 5 21.54 -18.10 0.83
N LYS A 6 20.40 -18.80 0.69
CA LYS A 6 19.18 -18.25 0.09
C LYS A 6 18.62 -17.07 0.88
N ALA A 7 18.60 -17.16 2.21
CA ALA A 7 18.12 -16.07 3.08
C ALA A 7 19.01 -14.82 2.97
N VAL A 8 20.33 -15.00 2.97
CA VAL A 8 21.28 -13.88 2.78
C VAL A 8 21.14 -13.27 1.37
N GLY A 9 20.99 -14.11 0.34
CA GLY A 9 20.73 -13.63 -1.02
C GLY A 9 19.44 -12.81 -1.14
N LEU A 10 18.35 -13.27 -0.50
CA LEU A 10 17.08 -12.54 -0.47
C LEU A 10 17.19 -11.20 0.27
N ALA A 11 17.90 -11.17 1.40
CA ALA A 11 18.11 -9.95 2.17
C ALA A 11 18.94 -8.91 1.38
N LEU A 12 19.99 -9.36 0.67
CA LEU A 12 20.79 -8.50 -0.20
C LEU A 12 19.96 -7.96 -1.38
N LEU A 13 19.12 -8.79 -1.98
CA LEU A 13 18.20 -8.37 -3.04
C LEU A 13 17.22 -7.32 -2.52
N ALA A 14 16.60 -7.54 -1.36
CA ALA A 14 15.70 -6.59 -0.74
C ALA A 14 16.41 -5.26 -0.39
N GLY A 15 17.62 -5.33 0.14
CA GLY A 15 18.45 -4.15 0.41
C GLY A 15 18.80 -3.37 -0.86
N LEU A 16 19.14 -4.07 -1.95
CA LEU A 16 19.39 -3.45 -3.26
C LEU A 16 18.13 -2.75 -3.80
N VAL A 17 16.97 -3.39 -3.70
CA VAL A 17 15.68 -2.79 -4.12
C VAL A 17 15.38 -1.52 -3.32
N ILE A 18 15.58 -1.55 -2.00
CA ILE A 18 15.38 -0.38 -1.13
C ILE A 18 16.36 0.74 -1.49
N TRP A 19 17.63 0.41 -1.72
CA TRP A 19 18.65 1.38 -2.11
C TRP A 19 18.33 2.03 -3.47
N LEU A 20 17.89 1.25 -4.45
CA LEU A 20 17.46 1.77 -5.76
C LEU A 20 16.22 2.66 -5.65
N TYR A 21 15.28 2.31 -4.77
CA TYR A 21 14.08 3.11 -4.52
C TYR A 21 14.43 4.48 -3.91
N ASP A 22 15.33 4.51 -2.95
CA ASP A 22 15.78 5.74 -2.28
C ASP A 22 16.43 6.73 -3.28
N GLN A 23 17.23 6.22 -4.22
CA GLN A 23 17.83 7.03 -5.29
C GLN A 23 16.79 7.68 -6.22
N GLY A 24 15.58 7.12 -6.31
CA GLY A 24 14.48 7.62 -7.13
C GLY A 24 13.49 8.51 -6.36
N HIS A 25 13.68 8.74 -5.06
CA HIS A 25 12.76 9.53 -4.26
C HIS A 25 12.92 11.02 -4.56
N VAL A 26 12.22 11.50 -5.58
CA VAL A 26 12.07 12.92 -5.84
C VAL A 26 10.99 13.47 -4.90
N PRO A 27 11.27 14.48 -4.05
CA PRO A 27 10.24 15.11 -3.24
C PRO A 27 9.13 15.64 -4.16
N ALA A 28 7.89 15.69 -3.67
CA ALA A 28 6.77 16.16 -4.48
C ALA A 28 7.12 17.51 -5.10
N GLU A 29 7.12 17.55 -6.44
CA GLU A 29 7.42 18.76 -7.20
C GLU A 29 6.58 19.93 -6.66
N PRO A 30 7.16 21.12 -6.46
CA PRO A 30 6.46 22.28 -5.89
C PRO A 30 5.12 22.58 -6.60
N LEU A 31 5.05 22.27 -7.89
CA LEU A 31 3.84 22.38 -8.71
C LEU A 31 2.70 21.47 -8.23
N ALA A 32 3.00 20.21 -7.89
CA ALA A 32 2.00 19.24 -7.41
C ALA A 32 1.45 19.65 -6.04
N LEU A 33 2.32 20.15 -5.15
CA LEU A 33 1.91 20.67 -3.85
C LEU A 33 0.99 21.88 -4.00
N ALA A 34 1.35 22.83 -4.88
CA ALA A 34 0.53 24.00 -5.16
C ALA A 34 -0.87 23.61 -5.69
N GLN A 35 -0.92 22.62 -6.58
CA GLN A 35 -2.18 22.10 -7.12
C GLN A 35 -3.08 21.52 -6.02
N TYR A 36 -2.55 20.65 -5.17
CA TYR A 36 -3.33 20.02 -4.09
C TYR A 36 -3.82 21.00 -3.02
N LEU A 37 -3.10 22.12 -2.81
CA LEU A 37 -3.48 23.12 -1.82
C LEU A 37 -4.47 24.15 -2.36
N GLY A 38 -4.33 24.56 -3.62
CA GLY A 38 -5.10 25.66 -4.22
C GLY A 38 -6.34 25.22 -5.00
N GLY A 39 -6.27 24.11 -5.73
CA GLY A 39 -7.30 23.71 -6.72
C GLY A 39 -8.38 22.75 -6.21
N ALA A 40 -8.18 22.13 -5.05
CA ALA A 40 -8.97 20.98 -4.59
C ALA A 40 -10.50 21.17 -4.66
N LEU A 41 -11.04 22.27 -4.13
CA LEU A 41 -12.49 22.49 -4.13
C LEU A 41 -13.06 22.71 -5.54
N ALA A 42 -12.36 23.49 -6.37
CA ALA A 42 -12.83 23.81 -7.72
C ALA A 42 -12.73 22.60 -8.67
N GLU A 43 -11.72 21.76 -8.50
CA GLU A 43 -11.44 20.62 -9.37
C GLU A 43 -12.21 19.35 -8.97
N THR A 44 -12.43 19.15 -7.67
CA THR A 44 -12.98 17.89 -7.14
C THR A 44 -14.33 18.04 -6.46
N GLY A 45 -14.75 19.27 -6.14
CA GLY A 45 -15.94 19.55 -5.33
C GLY A 45 -15.77 19.23 -3.83
N ALA A 46 -14.63 18.69 -3.41
CA ALA A 46 -14.39 18.36 -2.01
C ALA A 46 -13.80 19.57 -1.25
N PRO A 47 -14.48 20.07 -0.20
CA PRO A 47 -13.95 21.16 0.63
C PRO A 47 -12.77 20.72 1.49
N ASN A 48 -12.69 19.43 1.82
CA ASN A 48 -11.56 18.86 2.52
C ASN A 48 -10.48 18.43 1.52
N ARG A 49 -9.32 19.10 1.58
CA ARG A 49 -8.18 18.81 0.71
C ARG A 49 -7.65 17.38 0.85
N VAL A 50 -7.67 16.81 2.05
CA VAL A 50 -7.24 15.43 2.30
C VAL A 50 -8.18 14.45 1.61
N ALA A 51 -9.50 14.69 1.68
CA ALA A 51 -10.48 13.89 0.96
C ALA A 51 -10.34 14.02 -0.56
N ALA A 52 -10.04 15.23 -1.07
CA ALA A 52 -9.75 15.44 -2.49
C ALA A 52 -8.54 14.62 -2.97
N ILE A 53 -7.51 14.49 -2.13
CA ILE A 53 -6.34 13.66 -2.42
C ILE A 53 -6.73 12.18 -2.49
N TYR A 54 -7.36 11.64 -1.45
CA TYR A 54 -7.68 10.21 -1.40
C TYR A 54 -8.75 9.78 -2.41
N LEU A 55 -9.79 10.58 -2.59
CA LEU A 55 -10.97 10.18 -3.36
C LEU A 55 -10.94 10.65 -4.82
N ASN A 56 -10.07 11.60 -5.17
CA ASN A 56 -9.97 12.11 -6.53
C ASN A 56 -8.56 11.99 -7.10
N TYR A 57 -7.60 12.80 -6.61
CA TYR A 57 -6.26 12.86 -7.21
C TYR A 57 -5.49 11.53 -7.16
N ARG A 58 -5.68 10.74 -6.09
CA ARG A 58 -5.02 9.44 -5.86
C ARG A 58 -6.03 8.32 -5.59
N MET A 59 -7.19 8.36 -6.25
CA MET A 59 -8.27 7.39 -6.07
C MET A 59 -7.82 5.92 -6.10
N PHE A 60 -6.89 5.56 -7.00
CA PHE A 60 -6.42 4.18 -7.13
C PHE A 60 -5.70 3.65 -5.89
N ASP A 61 -4.97 4.52 -5.17
CA ASP A 61 -4.27 4.15 -3.94
C ASP A 61 -5.27 3.73 -2.85
N SER A 62 -6.27 4.58 -2.61
CA SER A 62 -7.35 4.29 -1.66
C SER A 62 -8.27 3.14 -2.11
N LEU A 63 -8.51 2.98 -3.42
CA LEU A 63 -9.25 1.84 -3.96
C LEU A 63 -8.53 0.53 -3.64
N PHE A 64 -7.22 0.45 -3.93
CA PHE A 64 -6.46 -0.77 -3.64
C PHE A 64 -6.29 -1.01 -2.14
N GLU A 65 -6.17 0.04 -1.32
CA GLU A 65 -6.19 -0.08 0.14
C GLU A 65 -7.49 -0.74 0.62
N THR A 66 -8.65 -0.29 0.14
CA THR A 66 -9.95 -0.90 0.51
C THR A 66 -10.11 -2.32 -0.01
N MET A 67 -9.62 -2.63 -1.23
CA MET A 67 -9.61 -4.00 -1.76
C MET A 67 -8.71 -4.92 -0.94
N MET A 68 -7.54 -4.44 -0.52
CA MET A 68 -6.64 -5.19 0.35
C MET A 68 -7.29 -5.47 1.69
N LEU A 69 -7.95 -4.47 2.28
CA LEU A 69 -8.70 -4.64 3.52
C LEU A 69 -9.82 -5.66 3.37
N LEU A 70 -10.56 -5.64 2.25
CA LEU A 70 -11.58 -6.64 1.93
C LEU A 70 -10.98 -8.06 1.88
N VAL A 71 -9.86 -8.24 1.17
CA VAL A 71 -9.16 -9.54 1.09
C VAL A 71 -8.71 -10.00 2.47
N CYS A 72 -8.16 -9.11 3.30
CA CYS A 72 -7.76 -9.41 4.67
C CYS A 72 -8.95 -9.89 5.52
N VAL A 73 -10.09 -9.20 5.45
CA VAL A 73 -11.31 -9.60 6.16
C VAL A 73 -11.79 -10.97 5.70
N LEU A 74 -11.85 -11.21 4.38
CA LEU A 74 -12.22 -12.51 3.82
C LEU A 74 -11.28 -13.63 4.29
N ALA A 75 -9.97 -13.37 4.32
CA ALA A 75 -8.98 -14.33 4.81
C ALA A 75 -9.19 -14.67 6.29
N VAL A 76 -9.44 -13.66 7.14
CA VAL A 76 -9.70 -13.87 8.57
C VAL A 76 -10.98 -14.68 8.79
N VAL A 77 -12.07 -14.35 8.10
CA VAL A 77 -13.32 -15.11 8.20
C VAL A 77 -13.11 -16.55 7.76
N ARG A 78 -12.46 -16.77 6.62
CA ARG A 78 -12.19 -18.12 6.10
C ARG A 78 -11.32 -18.94 7.05
N LEU A 79 -10.30 -18.33 7.65
CA LEU A 79 -9.41 -19.00 8.59
C LEU A 79 -10.11 -19.28 9.93
N SER A 80 -10.90 -18.33 10.44
CA SER A 80 -11.63 -18.49 11.70
C SER A 80 -12.72 -19.55 11.64
N TRP A 81 -13.35 -19.75 10.48
CA TRP A 81 -14.37 -20.78 10.28
C TRP A 81 -13.80 -22.14 9.88
N ARG A 82 -12.48 -22.22 9.67
CA ARG A 82 -11.80 -23.49 9.51
C ARG A 82 -11.74 -24.16 10.88
N GLY A 83 -12.82 -24.88 11.22
CA GLY A 83 -12.90 -25.67 12.44
C GLY A 83 -11.69 -26.59 12.55
N HIS A 84 -11.17 -26.72 13.76
CA HIS A 84 -10.19 -27.76 14.09
C HIS A 84 -10.90 -29.10 13.85
N ASP A 85 -10.51 -29.84 12.80
CA ASP A 85 -10.97 -31.22 12.62
C ASP A 85 -10.44 -32.01 13.83
N PRO A 86 -11.31 -32.54 14.70
CA PRO A 86 -10.89 -33.26 15.90
C PRO A 86 -10.23 -34.62 15.60
N ASP A 87 -10.17 -35.01 14.32
CA ASP A 87 -9.70 -36.32 13.86
C ASP A 87 -8.32 -36.29 13.16
N GLU A 88 -7.60 -35.16 13.18
CA GLU A 88 -6.16 -35.11 12.81
C GLU A 88 -5.28 -35.30 14.07
N PRO A 89 -4.40 -36.33 14.12
CA PRO A 89 -3.53 -36.61 15.27
C PRO A 89 -2.40 -35.59 15.48
#